data_AF-A0A1H2ZXT7-F1
#
_entry.id   AF-A0A1H2ZXT7-F1
#
_cell.length_a   1.000
_cell.length_b   1.000
_cell.length_c   1.000
_cell.angle_alpha   90.00
_cell.angle_beta   90.00
_cell.angle_gamma   90.00
#
_symmetry.space_group_name_H-M   'P 1'
#
loop_
_entity.id
_entity.type
_entity.pdbx_description
1 polymer ?
#
loop_
_entity_poly.entity_id
_entity_poly.type
_entity_poly.pdbx_seq_one_letter_code
_entity_poly.pdbx_strand_id
1 'polypeptide(L)'
;MNLSDFINFYKENLTTRGLMKKKYKAHYIIPIIYLLIPIILMGIKYRFGLDSFCSYIIFVMITIFDILFLILSTRRLIFKTMKELNKKFIVEKKCYSLNRQEIKKYFFSELKKYFNDKEISENKIKDIIVILNKKSEKEKAPFIISSSIFSAIALVIFSSACNRFYELVGNNPLDIIVYTILLTPFICYIVTYLIYSIREIYFNLFTNYLSINGLIDLLEEYEINKPRSELL
;
A
#
# COMPACT_ATOMS: atom_id res chain seq x y z
N MET A 1 -22.56 10.57 -16.73
CA MET A 1 -21.39 10.53 -15.83
C MET A 1 -20.19 9.95 -16.58
N ASN A 2 -19.05 10.63 -16.60
CA ASN A 2 -17.80 10.03 -17.09
C ASN A 2 -17.24 9.08 -16.02
N LEU A 3 -17.17 7.80 -16.34
CA LEU A 3 -16.75 6.75 -15.40
C LEU A 3 -15.27 6.89 -15.00
N SER A 4 -14.43 7.41 -15.90
CA SER A 4 -13.01 7.65 -15.62
C SER A 4 -12.85 8.73 -14.54
N ASP A 5 -13.60 9.81 -14.67
CA ASP A 5 -13.58 10.93 -13.71
C ASP A 5 -14.07 10.47 -12.34
N PHE A 6 -15.08 9.59 -12.31
CA PHE A 6 -15.58 9.03 -11.06
C PHE A 6 -14.57 8.11 -10.35
N ILE A 7 -13.87 7.25 -11.12
CA ILE A 7 -12.79 6.40 -10.58
C ILE A 7 -11.64 7.27 -10.05
N ASN A 8 -11.30 8.36 -10.74
CA ASN A 8 -10.26 9.29 -10.28
C ASN A 8 -10.70 10.04 -9.02
N PHE A 9 -11.95 10.50 -8.97
CA PHE A 9 -12.53 11.10 -7.77
C PHE A 9 -12.44 10.15 -6.57
N TYR A 10 -12.80 8.87 -6.74
CA TYR A 10 -12.67 7.86 -5.70
C TYR A 10 -11.22 7.74 -5.21
N LYS A 11 -10.26 7.58 -6.12
CA LYS A 11 -8.84 7.43 -5.78
C LYS A 11 -8.30 8.60 -4.96
N GLU A 12 -8.75 9.82 -5.26
CA GLU A 12 -8.24 11.04 -4.63
C GLU A 12 -8.95 11.41 -3.32
N ASN A 13 -10.25 11.15 -3.22
CA ASN A 13 -11.10 11.70 -2.14
C ASN A 13 -11.66 10.62 -1.21
N LEU A 14 -11.87 9.41 -1.72
CA LEU A 14 -12.55 8.32 -1.02
C LEU A 14 -11.59 7.21 -0.56
N THR A 15 -10.28 7.47 -0.60
CA THR A 15 -9.27 6.56 -0.06
C THR A 15 -8.35 7.30 0.90
N THR A 16 -7.93 6.62 1.98
CA THR A 16 -6.95 7.17 2.93
C THR A 16 -5.65 7.56 2.26
N ARG A 17 -5.22 6.78 1.25
CA ARG A 17 -4.04 7.07 0.42
C ARG A 17 -4.22 8.33 -0.42
N GLY A 18 -5.39 8.54 -1.02
CA GLY A 18 -5.75 9.75 -1.76
C GLY A 18 -5.68 10.99 -0.88
N LEU A 19 -6.33 10.93 0.28
CA LEU A 19 -6.32 11.99 1.28
C LEU A 19 -4.90 12.34 1.76
N MET A 20 -4.05 11.32 1.96
CA MET A 20 -2.66 11.54 2.35
C MET A 20 -1.81 12.17 1.23
N LYS A 21 -1.99 11.72 -0.02
CA LYS A 21 -1.25 12.25 -1.18
C LYS A 21 -1.45 13.75 -1.36
N LYS A 22 -2.64 14.27 -1.07
CA LYS A 22 -2.93 15.71 -1.15
C LYS A 22 -2.08 16.55 -0.21
N LYS A 23 -1.67 15.99 0.94
CA LYS A 23 -1.02 16.75 2.01
C LYS A 23 0.47 16.47 2.17
N TYR A 24 0.93 15.23 1.93
CA TYR A 24 2.32 14.84 2.19
C TYR A 24 2.91 14.00 1.06
N LYS A 25 3.70 14.65 0.20
CA LYS A 25 4.54 13.98 -0.82
C LYS A 25 5.77 13.29 -0.20
N ALA A 26 6.22 13.70 0.99
CA ALA A 26 7.40 13.12 1.65
C ALA A 26 7.20 11.68 2.17
N HIS A 27 5.96 11.16 2.17
CA HIS A 27 5.66 9.77 2.53
C HIS A 27 6.47 8.75 1.70
N TYR A 28 6.89 9.13 0.48
CA TYR A 28 7.67 8.26 -0.40
C TYR A 28 9.16 8.18 -0.04
N ILE A 29 9.68 9.15 0.71
CA ILE A 29 11.12 9.23 1.04
C ILE A 29 11.44 8.42 2.30
N ILE A 30 10.52 8.39 3.27
CA ILE A 30 10.71 7.70 4.55
C ILE A 30 11.17 6.25 4.32
N PRO A 31 10.46 5.42 3.52
CA PRO A 31 10.89 4.04 3.30
C PRO A 31 12.27 3.92 2.63
N ILE A 32 12.65 4.87 1.77
CA ILE A 32 13.97 4.89 1.07
C ILE A 32 15.11 4.94 2.09
N ILE A 33 14.97 5.77 3.13
CA ILE A 33 16.00 5.97 4.15
C ILE A 33 16.23 4.70 4.98
N TYR A 34 15.16 4.03 5.41
CA TYR A 34 15.26 2.80 6.23
C TYR A 34 15.93 1.64 5.47
N LEU A 35 15.98 1.67 4.14
CA LEU A 35 16.60 0.59 3.36
C LEU A 35 18.09 0.73 3.17
N LEU A 36 18.60 1.94 3.29
CA LEU A 36 20.04 2.15 3.26
C LEU A 36 20.69 1.45 4.46
N ILE A 37 19.96 1.30 5.56
CA ILE A 37 20.45 0.69 6.80
C ILE A 37 20.90 -0.76 6.60
N PRO A 38 20.07 -1.72 6.11
CA PRO A 38 20.54 -3.09 5.88
C PRO A 38 21.68 -3.19 4.85
N ILE A 39 21.70 -2.34 3.83
CA ILE A 39 22.81 -2.29 2.83
C ILE A 39 24.12 -1.86 3.51
N ILE A 40 24.06 -0.82 4.33
CA ILE A 40 25.20 -0.32 5.09
C ILE A 40 25.70 -1.39 6.07
N LEU A 41 24.80 -2.10 6.76
CA LEU A 41 25.17 -3.19 7.68
C LEU A 41 25.88 -4.33 6.96
N MET A 42 25.40 -4.75 5.78
CA MET A 42 26.10 -5.76 4.96
C MET A 42 27.50 -5.30 4.56
N GLY A 43 27.65 -4.04 4.14
CA GLY A 43 28.94 -3.46 3.76
C GLY A 43 29.92 -3.36 4.94
N ILE A 44 29.44 -2.98 6.13
CA ILE A 44 30.24 -2.93 7.36
C ILE A 44 30.71 -4.33 7.74
N LYS A 45 29.81 -5.32 7.76
CA LYS A 45 30.17 -6.70 8.07
C LYS A 45 31.28 -7.21 7.14
N TYR A 46 31.10 -7.03 5.83
CA TYR A 46 32.03 -7.51 4.82
C TYR A 46 33.40 -6.82 4.91
N ARG A 47 33.44 -5.50 5.08
CA ARG A 47 34.70 -4.73 5.12
C ARG A 47 35.54 -4.99 6.36
N PHE A 48 34.89 -5.23 7.50
CA PHE A 48 35.56 -5.36 8.80
C PHE A 48 35.68 -6.80 9.30
N GLY A 49 35.21 -7.80 8.54
CA GLY A 49 35.32 -9.23 8.92
C GLY A 49 34.63 -9.54 10.25
N LEU A 50 33.44 -8.98 10.48
CA LEU A 50 32.73 -9.06 11.75
C LEU A 50 31.97 -10.39 11.91
N ASP A 51 32.72 -11.50 12.00
CA ASP A 51 32.19 -12.87 11.97
C ASP A 51 31.99 -13.47 13.38
N SER A 52 31.97 -12.62 14.41
CA SER A 52 31.67 -13.07 15.78
C SER A 52 30.17 -13.31 15.98
N PHE A 53 29.81 -14.30 16.81
CA PHE A 53 28.42 -14.56 17.20
C PHE A 53 27.70 -13.31 17.73
N CYS A 54 28.41 -12.48 18.50
CA CYS A 54 27.89 -11.22 19.03
C CYS A 54 27.55 -10.22 17.91
N SER A 55 28.43 -10.09 16.90
CA SER A 55 28.21 -9.22 15.74
C SER A 55 26.94 -9.59 14.97
N TYR A 56 26.67 -10.89 14.78
CA TYR A 56 25.45 -11.38 14.13
C TYR A 56 24.18 -10.99 14.90
N ILE A 57 24.17 -11.18 16.22
CA ILE A 57 23.03 -10.79 17.08
C ILE A 57 22.77 -9.28 16.95
N ILE A 58 23.84 -8.47 16.98
CA ILE A 58 23.72 -7.01 16.87
C ILE A 58 23.08 -6.62 15.52
N PHE A 59 23.51 -7.22 14.40
CA PHE A 59 22.93 -6.92 13.09
C PHE A 59 21.45 -7.31 12.98
N VAL A 60 21.07 -8.47 13.50
CA VAL A 60 19.67 -8.91 13.53
C VAL A 60 18.83 -7.95 14.38
N MET A 61 19.31 -7.57 15.57
CA MET A 61 18.60 -6.63 16.45
C MET A 61 18.42 -5.26 15.78
N ILE A 62 19.46 -4.70 15.16
CA ILE A 62 19.35 -3.43 14.42
C ILE A 62 18.31 -3.54 13.31
N THR A 63 18.30 -4.63 12.55
CA THR A 63 17.34 -4.86 11.46
C THR A 63 15.90 -4.96 11.98
N ILE A 64 15.68 -5.65 13.09
CA ILE A 64 14.35 -5.73 13.72
C ILE A 64 13.91 -4.34 14.19
N PHE A 65 14.78 -3.59 14.86
CA PHE A 65 14.48 -2.22 15.30
C PHE A 65 14.19 -1.30 14.12
N ASP A 66 14.94 -1.41 13.03
CA ASP A 66 14.75 -0.66 11.80
C ASP A 66 13.35 -0.91 11.20
N ILE A 67 12.96 -2.18 11.04
CA ILE A 67 11.64 -2.57 10.54
C ILE A 67 10.53 -2.05 11.47
N LEU A 68 10.69 -2.19 12.79
CA LEU A 68 9.73 -1.68 13.76
C LEU A 68 9.59 -0.16 13.65
N PHE A 69 10.71 0.55 13.50
CA PHE A 69 10.71 2.00 13.37
C PHE A 69 10.07 2.44 12.04
N LEU A 70 10.32 1.74 10.94
CA LEU A 70 9.66 1.99 9.66
C LEU A 70 8.13 1.82 9.79
N ILE A 71 7.67 0.75 10.43
CA ILE A 71 6.22 0.51 10.65
C ILE A 71 5.62 1.62 11.52
N LEU A 72 6.26 1.95 12.63
CA LEU A 72 5.78 2.96 13.57
C LEU A 72 5.79 4.37 12.97
N SER A 73 6.85 4.75 12.26
CA SER A 73 6.97 6.05 11.60
C SER A 73 5.92 6.21 10.50
N THR A 74 5.68 5.16 9.71
CA THR A 74 4.64 5.15 8.68
C THR A 74 3.25 5.30 9.32
N ARG A 75 2.94 4.53 10.36
CA ARG A 75 1.66 4.64 11.10
C ARG A 75 1.48 6.01 11.75
N ARG A 76 2.53 6.56 12.36
CA ARG A 76 2.53 7.89 12.97
C ARG A 76 2.28 8.97 11.93
N LEU A 77 2.88 8.86 10.75
CA LEU A 77 2.66 9.80 9.67
C LEU A 77 1.21 9.76 9.18
N ILE A 78 0.68 8.57 8.88
CA ILE A 78 -0.73 8.37 8.50
C ILE A 78 -1.65 9.01 9.55
N PHE A 79 -1.43 8.70 10.82
CA PHE A 79 -2.21 9.23 11.93
C PHE A 79 -2.16 10.75 12.02
N LYS A 80 -0.95 11.35 11.92
CA LYS A 80 -0.79 12.81 11.97
C LYS A 80 -1.53 13.46 10.81
N THR A 81 -1.37 12.94 9.59
CA THR A 81 -2.05 13.47 8.40
C THR A 81 -3.57 13.39 8.53
N MET A 82 -4.10 12.25 8.96
CA MET A 82 -5.55 12.08 9.17
C MET A 82 -6.09 12.95 10.30
N LYS A 83 -5.34 13.12 11.40
CA LYS A 83 -5.70 14.00 12.52
C LYS A 83 -5.81 15.46 12.09
N GLU A 84 -4.89 15.91 11.26
CA GLU A 84 -4.90 17.28 10.76
C GLU A 84 -5.99 17.51 9.70
N LEU A 85 -6.44 16.47 8.98
CA LEU A 85 -7.59 16.57 8.08
C LEU A 85 -8.90 16.66 8.85
N ASN A 86 -9.09 15.79 9.84
CA ASN A 86 -10.22 15.85 10.75
C ASN A 86 -9.89 15.11 12.06
N LYS A 87 -9.99 15.81 13.19
CA LYS A 87 -9.75 15.21 14.52
C LYS A 87 -10.63 13.99 14.79
N LYS A 88 -11.86 13.94 14.24
CA LYS A 88 -12.79 12.81 14.41
C LYS A 88 -12.31 11.51 13.74
N PHE A 89 -11.37 11.58 12.80
CA PHE A 89 -10.80 10.40 12.15
C PHE A 89 -9.86 9.59 13.05
N ILE A 90 -9.65 10.03 14.29
CA ILE A 90 -8.69 9.45 15.22
C ILE A 90 -9.41 8.81 16.41
N VAL A 91 -8.87 7.70 16.90
CA VAL A 91 -9.26 7.13 18.20
C VAL A 91 -8.25 7.58 19.25
N GLU A 92 -8.61 8.56 20.08
CA GLU A 92 -7.67 9.19 21.04
C GLU A 92 -7.04 8.20 22.03
N LYS A 93 -7.76 7.15 22.41
CA LYS A 93 -7.30 6.15 23.39
C LYS A 93 -6.44 5.03 22.81
N LYS A 94 -6.22 4.97 21.48
CA LYS A 94 -5.46 3.88 20.82
C LYS A 94 -4.28 4.45 20.03
N CYS A 95 -3.09 3.88 20.26
CA CYS A 95 -1.85 4.30 19.64
C CYS A 95 -1.94 4.22 18.10
N TYR A 96 -1.83 5.39 17.45
CA TYR A 96 -1.88 5.54 16.00
C TYR A 96 -3.09 4.91 15.31
N SER A 97 -4.24 4.83 15.98
CA SER A 97 -5.46 4.21 15.45
C SER A 97 -6.37 5.21 14.75
N LEU A 98 -6.86 4.81 13.58
CA LEU A 98 -7.87 5.56 12.83
C LEU A 98 -9.28 5.11 13.21
N ASN A 99 -10.20 6.07 13.34
CA ASN A 99 -11.62 5.84 13.51
C ASN A 99 -12.24 5.56 12.14
N ARG A 100 -12.31 4.28 11.78
CA ARG A 100 -12.85 3.85 10.47
C ARG A 100 -14.29 4.27 10.24
N GLN A 101 -15.10 4.35 11.30
CA GLN A 101 -16.51 4.76 11.18
C GLN A 101 -16.63 6.24 10.79
N GLU A 102 -15.86 7.12 11.42
CA GLU A 102 -15.87 8.55 11.09
C GLU A 102 -15.28 8.83 9.70
N ILE A 103 -14.24 8.09 9.30
CA ILE A 103 -13.70 8.14 7.93
C ILE A 103 -14.76 7.69 6.91
N LYS A 104 -15.47 6.61 7.19
CA LYS A 104 -16.54 6.10 6.33
C LYS A 104 -17.69 7.11 6.19
N LYS A 105 -18.14 7.74 7.28
CA LYS A 105 -19.13 8.82 7.24
C LYS A 105 -18.68 9.98 6.37
N TYR A 106 -17.39 10.35 6.45
CA TYR A 106 -16.81 11.37 5.58
C TYR A 106 -16.84 10.93 4.11
N PHE A 107 -16.45 9.70 3.78
CA PHE A 107 -16.52 9.19 2.42
C PHE A 107 -17.95 9.20 1.86
N PHE A 108 -18.94 8.81 2.65
CA PHE A 108 -20.35 8.89 2.24
C PHE A 108 -20.83 10.32 2.02
N SER A 109 -20.39 11.27 2.85
CA SER A 109 -20.69 12.69 2.66
C SER A 109 -20.08 13.24 1.36
N GLU A 110 -18.81 12.93 1.08
CA GLU A 110 -18.14 13.35 -0.15
C GLU A 110 -18.74 12.69 -1.40
N LEU A 111 -19.13 11.40 -1.30
CA LEU A 111 -19.85 10.70 -2.36
C LEU A 111 -21.19 11.38 -2.67
N LYS A 112 -21.97 11.72 -1.63
CA LYS A 112 -23.26 12.40 -1.78
C LYS A 112 -23.09 13.78 -2.42
N LYS A 113 -22.07 14.55 -2.02
CA LYS A 113 -21.75 15.83 -2.67
C LYS A 113 -21.44 15.64 -4.14
N TYR A 114 -20.59 14.67 -4.49
CA TYR A 114 -20.27 14.38 -5.89
C TYR A 114 -21.51 14.02 -6.72
N PHE A 115 -22.43 13.23 -6.17
CA PHE A 115 -23.69 12.92 -6.86
C PHE A 115 -24.60 14.12 -7.03
N ASN A 116 -24.74 14.96 -6.01
CA ASN A 116 -25.51 16.20 -6.09
C ASN A 116 -24.91 17.16 -7.13
N ASP A 117 -23.59 17.37 -7.11
CA ASP A 117 -22.87 18.26 -8.03
C ASP A 117 -22.95 17.79 -9.48
N LYS A 118 -23.15 16.48 -9.71
CA LYS A 118 -23.32 15.87 -11.03
C LYS A 118 -24.78 15.57 -11.39
N GLU A 119 -25.73 16.01 -10.57
CA GLU A 119 -27.17 15.77 -10.73
C GLU A 119 -27.51 14.27 -10.92
N ILE A 120 -26.76 13.40 -10.26
CA ILE A 120 -26.96 11.95 -10.30
C ILE A 120 -27.97 11.58 -9.22
N SER A 121 -29.16 11.18 -9.63
CA SER A 121 -30.16 10.60 -8.72
C SER A 121 -29.58 9.38 -8.02
N GLU A 122 -29.82 9.28 -6.71
CA GLU A 122 -29.39 8.12 -5.90
C GLU A 122 -29.98 6.80 -6.40
N ASN A 123 -31.13 6.84 -7.10
CA ASN A 123 -31.75 5.65 -7.68
C ASN A 123 -30.92 5.06 -8.84
N LYS A 124 -29.96 5.83 -9.40
CA LYS A 124 -29.03 5.37 -10.45
C LYS A 124 -27.78 4.70 -9.88
N ILE A 125 -27.62 4.61 -8.56
CA ILE A 125 -26.44 3.98 -7.94
C ILE A 125 -26.34 2.50 -8.32
N LYS A 126 -27.46 1.76 -8.34
CA LYS A 126 -27.50 0.37 -8.82
C LYS A 126 -27.01 0.25 -10.25
N ASP A 127 -27.45 1.13 -11.14
CA ASP A 127 -27.03 1.12 -12.54
C ASP A 127 -25.53 1.43 -12.67
N ILE A 128 -25.01 2.34 -11.84
CA ILE A 128 -23.58 2.66 -11.77
C ILE A 128 -22.78 1.44 -11.29
N ILE A 129 -23.25 0.72 -10.27
CA ILE A 129 -22.63 -0.53 -9.79
C ILE A 129 -22.58 -1.57 -10.93
N VAL A 130 -23.67 -1.75 -11.67
CA VAL A 130 -23.71 -2.68 -12.83
C VAL A 130 -22.69 -2.29 -13.90
N ILE A 131 -22.57 -1.00 -14.23
CA ILE A 131 -21.60 -0.50 -15.20
C ILE A 131 -20.16 -0.72 -14.69
N LEU A 132 -19.89 -0.46 -13.41
CA LEU A 132 -18.59 -0.67 -12.78
C LEU A 132 -18.22 -2.16 -12.76
N ASN A 133 -19.16 -3.05 -12.44
CA ASN A 133 -18.97 -4.50 -12.48
C ASN A 133 -18.58 -4.99 -13.87
N LYS A 134 -19.28 -4.52 -14.92
CA LYS A 134 -18.93 -4.82 -16.32
C LYS A 134 -17.52 -4.33 -16.68
N LYS A 135 -17.10 -3.18 -16.15
CA LYS A 135 -15.74 -2.67 -16.36
C LYS A 135 -14.70 -3.47 -15.58
N SER A 136 -15.01 -3.85 -14.34
CA SER A 136 -14.14 -4.67 -13.49
C SER A 136 -13.82 -6.01 -14.16
N GLU A 137 -14.83 -6.70 -14.70
CA GLU A 137 -14.64 -7.98 -15.41
C GLU A 137 -13.74 -7.83 -16.65
N LYS A 138 -13.80 -6.70 -17.37
CA LYS A 138 -12.89 -6.43 -18.49
C LYS A 138 -11.45 -6.20 -18.04
N GLU A 139 -11.24 -5.58 -16.88
CA GLU A 139 -9.92 -5.27 -16.32
C GLU A 139 -9.29 -6.49 -15.60
N LYS A 140 -10.10 -7.46 -15.21
CA LYS A 140 -9.70 -8.66 -14.44
C LYS A 140 -8.68 -9.54 -15.17
N ALA A 141 -8.92 -9.87 -16.44
CA ALA A 141 -7.99 -10.72 -17.19
C ALA A 141 -6.62 -10.04 -17.42
N PRO A 142 -6.55 -8.78 -17.90
CA PRO A 142 -5.30 -8.02 -17.96
C PRO A 142 -4.58 -7.92 -16.62
N PHE A 143 -5.32 -7.73 -15.53
CA PHE A 143 -4.79 -7.71 -14.17
C PHE A 143 -4.10 -9.03 -13.81
N ILE A 144 -4.81 -10.16 -13.97
CA ILE A 144 -4.28 -11.49 -13.63
C ILE A 144 -3.03 -11.79 -14.44
N ILE A 145 -3.09 -11.60 -15.76
CA ILE A 145 -1.96 -11.87 -16.67
C ILE A 145 -0.74 -11.05 -16.26
N SER A 146 -0.93 -9.74 -16.04
CA SER A 146 0.16 -8.86 -15.61
C SER A 146 0.74 -9.31 -14.26
N SER A 147 -0.11 -9.67 -13.28
CA SER A 147 0.33 -10.18 -11.97
C SER A 147 1.19 -11.42 -12.09
N SER A 148 0.75 -12.36 -12.93
CA SER A 148 1.45 -13.62 -13.13
C SER A 148 2.82 -13.39 -13.76
N ILE A 149 2.91 -12.52 -14.77
CA ILE A 149 4.19 -12.17 -15.41
C ILE A 149 5.14 -11.52 -14.39
N PHE A 150 4.65 -10.54 -13.62
CA PHE A 150 5.48 -9.89 -12.60
C PHE A 150 5.95 -10.86 -11.53
N SER A 151 5.06 -11.73 -11.04
CA SER A 151 5.43 -12.74 -10.05
C SER A 151 6.47 -13.71 -10.59
N ALA A 152 6.37 -14.11 -11.86
CA ALA A 152 7.33 -15.00 -12.49
C ALA A 152 8.71 -14.34 -12.62
N ILE A 153 8.76 -13.09 -13.11
CA ILE A 153 10.01 -12.33 -13.23
C ILE A 153 10.64 -12.11 -11.85
N ALA A 154 9.85 -11.72 -10.85
CA ALA A 154 10.33 -11.50 -9.50
C ALA A 154 10.93 -12.78 -8.90
N LEU A 155 10.32 -13.95 -9.14
CA LEU A 155 10.82 -15.23 -8.67
C LEU A 155 12.17 -15.59 -9.31
N VAL A 156 12.34 -15.35 -10.62
CA VAL A 156 13.60 -15.60 -11.33
C VAL A 156 14.71 -14.69 -10.81
N ILE A 157 14.43 -13.39 -10.63
CA ILE A 157 15.37 -12.42 -10.07
C ILE A 157 15.75 -12.82 -8.64
N PHE A 158 14.76 -13.19 -7.82
CA PHE A 158 14.98 -13.64 -6.45
C PHE A 158 15.87 -14.88 -6.40
N SER A 159 15.56 -15.90 -7.20
CA SER A 159 16.35 -17.13 -7.28
C SER A 159 17.79 -16.87 -7.72
N SER A 160 17.99 -16.03 -8.75
CA SER A 160 19.32 -15.63 -9.19
C SER A 160 20.09 -14.87 -8.11
N ALA A 161 19.42 -13.98 -7.38
CA ALA A 161 20.03 -13.24 -6.28
C ALA A 161 20.42 -14.18 -5.13
N CYS A 162 19.56 -15.14 -4.77
CA CYS A 162 19.86 -16.16 -3.77
C CYS A 162 21.07 -17.01 -4.17
N ASN A 163 21.16 -17.48 -5.42
CA ASN A 163 22.31 -18.28 -5.86
C ASN A 163 23.63 -17.52 -5.76
N ARG A 164 23.69 -16.29 -6.30
CA ARG A 164 24.86 -15.40 -6.17
C ARG A 164 25.20 -15.12 -4.70
N PHE A 165 24.18 -14.98 -3.87
CA PHE A 165 24.34 -14.73 -2.46
C PHE A 165 24.94 -15.95 -1.72
N TYR A 166 24.45 -17.16 -1.98
CA TYR A 166 25.01 -18.40 -1.44
C TYR A 166 26.47 -18.61 -1.87
N GLU A 167 26.81 -18.28 -3.12
CA GLU A 167 28.21 -18.30 -3.60
C GLU A 167 29.11 -17.33 -2.83
N LEU A 168 28.62 -16.12 -2.51
CA LEU A 168 29.40 -15.09 -1.81
C LEU A 168 29.63 -15.40 -0.33
N VAL A 169 28.67 -16.06 0.32
CA VAL A 169 28.71 -16.35 1.76
C VAL A 169 29.34 -17.71 2.08
N GLY A 170 29.34 -18.64 1.13
CA GLY A 170 29.87 -19.98 1.35
C GLY A 170 29.02 -20.79 2.34
N ASN A 171 29.62 -21.82 2.94
CA ASN A 171 28.87 -22.83 3.71
C ASN A 171 28.70 -22.53 5.21
N ASN A 172 28.93 -21.29 5.66
CA ASN A 172 28.71 -20.95 7.07
C ASN A 172 27.21 -20.74 7.35
N PRO A 173 26.55 -21.61 8.15
CA PRO A 173 25.11 -21.51 8.40
C PRO A 173 24.70 -20.20 9.09
N LEU A 174 25.56 -19.63 9.94
CA LEU A 174 25.25 -18.38 10.64
C LEU A 174 25.24 -17.18 9.70
N ASP A 175 26.17 -17.14 8.75
CA ASP A 175 26.18 -16.11 7.72
C ASP A 175 24.94 -16.18 6.85
N ILE A 176 24.58 -17.38 6.38
CA ILE A 176 23.38 -17.61 5.57
C ILE A 176 22.15 -17.05 6.28
N ILE A 177 21.97 -17.32 7.57
CA ILE A 177 20.84 -16.84 8.36
C ILE A 177 20.83 -15.31 8.45
N VAL A 178 21.95 -14.68 8.84
CA VAL A 178 22.00 -13.24 9.08
C VAL A 178 21.79 -12.44 7.81
N TYR A 179 22.44 -12.83 6.72
CA TYR A 179 22.24 -12.16 5.46
C TYR A 179 20.85 -12.42 4.87
N THR A 180 20.24 -13.59 5.08
CA THR A 180 18.85 -13.83 4.68
C THR A 180 17.91 -12.85 5.41
N ILE A 181 18.12 -12.63 6.70
CA ILE A 181 17.37 -11.65 7.50
C ILE A 181 17.60 -10.21 6.99
N LEU A 182 18.84 -9.87 6.61
CA LEU A 182 19.17 -8.55 6.07
C LEU A 182 18.66 -8.31 4.64
N LEU A 183 18.60 -9.36 3.82
CA LEU A 183 18.14 -9.31 2.42
C LEU A 183 16.62 -9.30 2.30
N THR A 184 15.91 -9.97 3.21
CA THR A 184 14.44 -10.06 3.14
C THR A 184 13.75 -8.68 3.08
N PRO A 185 14.10 -7.69 3.94
CA PRO A 185 13.55 -6.34 3.85
C PRO A 185 13.91 -5.64 2.54
N PHE A 186 15.16 -5.82 2.08
CA PHE A 186 15.66 -5.25 0.83
C PHE A 186 14.92 -5.78 -0.39
N ILE A 187 14.64 -7.09 -0.44
CA ILE A 187 13.91 -7.76 -1.52
C ILE A 187 12.45 -7.33 -1.53
N CYS A 188 11.76 -7.39 -0.38
CA CYS A 188 10.39 -6.92 -0.25
C CYS A 188 10.22 -5.47 -0.71
N TYR A 189 11.24 -4.64 -0.45
CA TYR A 189 11.21 -3.26 -0.87
C TYR A 189 11.61 -3.04 -2.32
N ILE A 190 12.64 -3.71 -2.84
CA ILE A 190 12.96 -3.65 -4.28
C ILE A 190 11.74 -4.04 -5.08
N VAL A 191 11.01 -5.08 -4.66
CA VAL A 191 9.72 -5.43 -5.27
C VAL A 191 8.75 -4.24 -5.18
N THR A 192 8.58 -3.63 -4.01
CA THR A 192 7.72 -2.45 -3.80
C THR A 192 8.14 -1.22 -4.63
N TYR A 193 9.44 -1.01 -4.83
CA TYR A 193 10.04 0.14 -5.52
C TYR A 193 10.14 -0.07 -7.03
N LEU A 194 10.38 -1.30 -7.50
CA LEU A 194 10.25 -1.69 -8.90
C LEU A 194 8.79 -1.57 -9.34
N ILE A 195 7.86 -2.02 -8.49
CA ILE A 195 6.42 -1.76 -8.66
C ILE A 195 6.14 -0.25 -8.78
N TYR A 196 6.84 0.57 -7.98
CA TYR A 196 6.71 2.03 -8.06
C TYR A 196 7.37 2.65 -9.29
N SER A 197 8.46 2.07 -9.81
CA SER A 197 9.23 2.58 -10.95
C SER A 197 8.59 2.19 -12.29
N ILE A 198 7.88 1.06 -12.34
CA ILE A 198 7.05 0.62 -13.48
C ILE A 198 5.68 1.34 -13.49
N ARG A 199 5.65 2.54 -12.89
CA ARG A 199 4.47 3.26 -12.41
C ARG A 199 3.36 3.44 -13.43
N GLU A 200 3.69 3.72 -14.69
CA GLU A 200 2.66 4.01 -15.70
C GLU A 200 1.91 2.78 -16.18
N ILE A 201 2.62 1.66 -16.37
CA ILE A 201 2.02 0.40 -16.82
C ILE A 201 1.33 -0.30 -15.63
N TYR A 202 1.97 -0.28 -14.45
CA TYR A 202 1.46 -0.91 -13.24
C TYR A 202 0.22 -0.19 -12.66
N PHE A 203 0.18 1.16 -12.63
CA PHE A 203 -0.97 1.86 -12.04
C PHE A 203 -2.25 1.76 -12.88
N ASN A 204 -2.15 1.72 -14.21
CA ASN A 204 -3.33 1.71 -15.06
C ASN A 204 -4.12 0.40 -14.98
N LEU A 205 -3.47 -0.76 -14.84
CA LEU A 205 -4.18 -2.04 -14.78
C LEU A 205 -4.51 -2.46 -13.34
N PHE A 206 -3.51 -2.48 -12.43
CA PHE A 206 -3.72 -2.92 -11.05
C PHE A 206 -4.56 -1.98 -10.22
N THR A 207 -4.27 -0.68 -10.33
CA THR A 207 -4.95 0.30 -9.48
C THR A 207 -6.35 0.56 -10.00
N ASN A 208 -6.62 0.45 -11.32
CA ASN A 208 -7.99 0.57 -11.82
C ASN A 208 -8.86 -0.59 -11.37
N TYR A 209 -8.44 -1.85 -11.54
CA TYR A 209 -9.22 -2.99 -11.08
C TYR A 209 -9.52 -2.93 -9.58
N LEU A 210 -8.49 -2.72 -8.74
CA LEU A 210 -8.66 -2.61 -7.29
C LEU A 210 -9.48 -1.38 -6.87
N SER A 211 -9.33 -0.24 -7.56
CA SER A 211 -10.11 0.96 -7.25
C SER A 211 -11.56 0.83 -7.70
N ILE A 212 -11.82 0.14 -8.82
CA ILE A 212 -13.18 -0.13 -9.31
C ILE A 212 -13.89 -1.03 -8.31
N ASN A 213 -13.26 -2.12 -7.87
CA ASN A 213 -13.85 -3.01 -6.86
C ASN A 213 -14.03 -2.31 -5.51
N GLY A 214 -13.02 -1.57 -5.03
CA GLY A 214 -13.16 -0.81 -3.80
C GLY A 214 -14.20 0.32 -3.87
N LEU A 215 -14.49 0.83 -5.08
CA LEU A 215 -15.59 1.77 -5.32
C LEU A 215 -16.94 1.04 -5.34
N ILE A 216 -17.03 -0.14 -5.96
CA ILE A 216 -18.23 -0.99 -5.93
C ILE A 216 -18.60 -1.32 -4.48
N ASP A 217 -17.66 -1.83 -3.70
CA ASP A 217 -17.86 -2.17 -2.28
C ASP A 217 -18.40 -0.95 -1.49
N LEU A 218 -17.82 0.23 -1.74
CA LEU A 218 -18.23 1.47 -1.07
C LEU A 218 -19.64 1.91 -1.49
N LEU A 219 -20.01 1.71 -2.75
CA LEU A 219 -21.34 2.04 -3.27
C LEU A 219 -22.41 1.07 -2.78
N GLU A 220 -22.12 -0.23 -2.75
CA GLU A 220 -23.00 -1.25 -2.17
C GLU A 220 -23.22 -0.96 -0.68
N GLU A 221 -22.15 -0.62 0.04
CA GLU A 221 -22.23 -0.26 1.44
C GLU A 221 -22.98 1.07 1.66
N TYR A 222 -22.84 2.05 0.76
CA TYR A 222 -23.62 3.30 0.78
C TYR A 222 -25.11 3.02 0.57
N GLU A 223 -25.44 2.16 -0.39
CA GLU A 223 -26.81 1.79 -0.71
C GLU A 223 -27.50 1.06 0.44
N ILE A 224 -26.82 0.11 1.09
CA ILE A 224 -27.35 -0.60 2.27
C ILE A 224 -27.60 0.36 3.45
N ASN A 225 -26.73 1.35 3.63
CA ASN A 225 -26.78 2.29 4.75
C ASN A 225 -27.58 3.58 4.46
N LYS A 226 -28.22 3.69 3.30
CA LYS A 226 -29.08 4.83 2.98
C LYS A 226 -30.27 4.84 3.96
N PRO A 227 -30.58 5.98 4.62
CA PRO A 227 -31.76 6.06 5.47
C PRO A 227 -33.02 5.77 4.62
N ARG A 228 -33.82 4.78 5.03
CA ARG A 228 -35.14 4.45 4.44
C ARG A 228 -36.20 5.50 4.81
N SER A 229 -35.95 6.78 4.58
CA SER A 229 -36.92 7.85 4.88
C SER A 229 -37.68 8.36 3.65
N GLU A 230 -37.72 7.60 2.55
CA GLU A 230 -38.50 7.94 1.34
C GLU A 230 -39.22 6.70 0.78
N LEU A 231 -39.81 5.89 1.66
CA LEU A 231 -40.74 4.80 1.31
C LEU A 231 -42.11 4.96 2.03
N LEU A 232 -42.44 6.19 2.43
CA LEU A 232 -43.79 6.59 2.86
C LEU A 232 -44.22 7.81 2.05
#